data_AF-A0A523WY72-F1
#
_entry.id   AF-A0A523WY72-F1
#
_cell.length_a   1.000
_cell.length_b   1.000
_cell.length_c   1.000
_cell.angle_alpha   90.00
_cell.angle_beta   90.00
_cell.angle_gamma   90.00
#
_symmetry.space_group_name_H-M   'P 1'
#
loop_
_entity.id
_entity.type
_entity.pdbx_description
1 polymer ?
#
loop_
_entity_poly.entity_id
_entity_poly.type
_entity_poly.pdbx_seq_one_letter_code
_entity_poly.pdbx_strand_id
1 'polypeptide(L)' 'MAVAGGTTAAIAAAQHASSYRVNFQRREFLRLGETATPRIINHSRRRHLFACDGFVMYTFDCYDSDFTQPTIEFSNYQ' A
#
# COMPACT_ATOMS: atom_id res chain seq x y z
N MET A 1 14.66 -14.37 -41.34
CA MET A 1 13.46 -14.33 -40.48
C MET A 1 13.94 -14.29 -39.03
N ALA A 2 14.08 -13.09 -38.45
CA ALA A 2 14.58 -12.91 -37.08
C ALA A 2 13.40 -12.90 -36.10
N VAL A 3 13.40 -13.81 -35.14
CA VAL A 3 12.45 -13.86 -34.01
C VAL A 3 12.89 -12.84 -32.96
N ALA A 4 12.22 -11.69 -32.94
CA ALA A 4 12.36 -10.69 -31.88
C ALA A 4 10.95 -10.35 -31.37
N GLY A 5 10.49 -11.08 -30.35
CA GLY A 5 9.17 -10.88 -29.76
C GLY A 5 9.03 -11.42 -28.33
N GLY A 6 10.14 -11.50 -27.59
CA GLY A 6 10.20 -12.23 -26.31
C GLY A 6 10.23 -11.38 -25.03
N THR A 7 10.21 -10.05 -25.10
CA THR A 7 10.47 -9.20 -23.91
C THR A 7 9.34 -8.27 -23.50
N THR A 8 8.27 -8.12 -24.28
CA THR A 8 7.14 -7.24 -23.93
C THR A 8 6.12 -7.86 -22.98
N ALA A 9 6.07 -9.19 -22.84
CA ALA A 9 5.08 -9.86 -22.00
C ALA A 9 5.37 -9.76 -20.48
N ALA A 10 6.64 -9.59 -20.08
CA ALA A 10 7.01 -9.51 -18.67
C ALA A 10 6.67 -8.16 -18.00
N ILE A 11 6.48 -7.10 -18.79
CA ILE A 11 6.22 -5.75 -18.27
C ILE A 11 4.74 -5.55 -17.93
N ALA A 12 3.83 -6.22 -18.66
CA ALA A 12 2.39 -6.15 -18.42
C ALA A 12 1.95 -6.89 -17.14
N ALA A 13 2.68 -7.95 -16.74
CA ALA A 13 2.38 -8.69 -15.52
C ALA A 13 2.66 -7.88 -14.24
N ALA A 14 3.61 -6.93 -14.27
CA ALA A 14 3.88 -6.03 -13.15
C ALA A 14 2.80 -4.94 -12.98
N GLN A 15 2.07 -4.59 -14.05
CA GLN A 15 0.99 -3.60 -14.01
C GLN A 15 -0.30 -4.16 -13.41
N HIS A 16 -0.44 -5.48 -13.38
CA HIS A 16 -1.57 -6.22 -12.79
C HIS A 16 -1.18 -6.91 -11.47
N ALA A 17 -0.24 -6.34 -10.71
CA ALA A 17 -0.23 -6.58 -9.27
C ALA A 17 -1.52 -5.95 -8.71
N SER A 18 -2.62 -6.71 -8.75
CA SER A 18 -3.82 -6.42 -7.98
C SER A 18 -3.41 -6.45 -6.52
N SER A 19 -2.86 -5.35 -6.01
CA SER A 19 -2.64 -5.17 -4.59
C SER A 19 -3.99 -5.43 -3.96
N TYR A 20 -4.15 -6.56 -3.27
CA TYR A 20 -5.38 -6.85 -2.57
C TYR A 20 -5.52 -5.77 -1.50
N ARG A 21 -6.42 -4.83 -1.78
CA ARG A 21 -6.66 -3.64 -0.99
C ARG A 21 -7.77 -3.98 -0.02
N VAL A 22 -7.44 -4.01 1.27
CA VAL A 22 -8.41 -4.32 2.32
C VAL A 22 -8.68 -3.03 3.10
N ASN A 23 -9.94 -2.60 3.10
CA ASN A 23 -10.38 -1.44 3.86
C ASN A 23 -10.76 -1.87 5.27
N PHE A 24 -10.19 -1.21 6.28
CA PHE A 24 -10.48 -1.46 7.69
C PHE A 24 -11.16 -0.28 8.34
N GLN A 25 -11.99 -0.57 9.34
CA GLN A 25 -12.41 0.46 10.29
C GLN A 25 -11.21 0.90 11.14
N ARG A 26 -11.25 2.14 11.64
CA ARG A 26 -10.19 2.74 12.48
C ARG A 26 -9.62 1.77 13.52
N ARG A 27 -10.48 1.15 14.34
CA ARG A 27 -10.06 0.26 15.43
C ARG A 27 -9.32 -0.98 14.92
N GLU A 28 -9.80 -1.58 13.84
CA GLU A 28 -9.20 -2.77 13.25
C GLU A 28 -7.85 -2.44 12.62
N PHE A 29 -7.77 -1.29 11.92
CA PHE A 29 -6.55 -0.81 11.30
C PHE A 29 -5.46 -0.53 12.35
N LEU A 30 -5.80 0.13 13.45
CA LEU A 30 -4.85 0.41 14.53
C LEU A 30 -4.36 -0.87 15.19
N ARG A 31 -5.27 -1.82 15.49
CA ARG A 31 -4.89 -3.13 16.05
C ARG A 31 -3.98 -3.92 15.11
N LEU A 32 -4.25 -3.85 13.81
CA LEU A 32 -3.42 -4.47 12.80
C LEU A 32 -2.04 -3.79 12.73
N GLY A 33 -2.00 -2.46 12.79
CA GLY A 33 -0.76 -1.68 12.85
C GLY A 33 0.11 -2.00 14.07
N GLU A 34 -0.52 -2.21 15.24
CA GLU A 34 0.17 -2.67 16.45
C GLU A 34 0.77 -4.08 16.29
N THR A 35 0.08 -4.97 15.57
CA THR A 35 0.53 -6.36 15.38
C THR A 35 1.59 -6.47 14.28
N ALA A 36 1.37 -5.79 13.15
CA ALA A 36 2.26 -5.82 11.99
C ALA A 36 3.50 -4.93 12.19
N THR A 37 3.43 -3.94 13.09
CA THR A 37 4.51 -2.98 13.39
C THR A 37 5.16 -2.40 12.12
N PRO A 38 4.38 -1.79 11.20
CA PRO A 38 4.91 -1.28 9.95
C PRO A 38 5.94 -0.19 10.23
N ARG A 39 7.09 -0.20 9.55
CA ARG A 39 8.14 0.82 9.78
C ARG A 39 7.70 2.23 9.40
N ILE A 40 6.81 2.32 8.40
CA ILE A 40 6.31 3.57 7.84
C ILE A 40 4.82 3.39 7.53
N ILE A 41 4.01 4.37 7.89
CA ILE A 41 2.64 4.51 7.41
C ILE A 41 2.66 5.48 6.23
N ASN A 42 2.15 5.07 5.08
CA ASN A 42 1.96 6.00 3.97
C ASN A 42 0.56 6.62 4.09
N HIS A 43 0.41 7.88 3.73
CA HIS A 43 -0.91 8.47 3.61
C HIS A 43 -1.07 9.23 2.30
N SER A 44 -2.29 9.28 1.78
CA SER A 44 -2.63 10.12 0.64
C SER A 44 -3.98 10.75 0.90
N ARG A 45 -4.00 12.08 1.02
CA ARG A 45 -5.16 12.84 1.52
C ARG A 45 -5.61 12.30 2.88
N ARG A 46 -6.80 11.71 2.96
CA ARG A 46 -7.37 11.12 4.19
C ARG A 46 -7.10 9.63 4.35
N ARG A 47 -6.43 8.99 3.40
CA ARG A 47 -6.20 7.55 3.42
C ARG A 47 -4.86 7.25 4.05
N HIS A 48 -4.82 6.42 5.08
CA HIS A 48 -3.60 5.83 5.63
C HIS A 48 -3.48 4.38 5.15
N LEU A 49 -2.26 3.95 4.83
CA LEU A 49 -2.00 2.60 4.34
C LEU A 49 -0.61 2.10 4.72
N PHE A 50 -0.49 0.79 4.86
CA PHE A 50 0.78 0.08 4.93
C PHE A 50 0.68 -1.27 4.23
N ALA A 51 1.83 -1.81 3.85
CA ALA A 51 1.91 -3.14 3.26
C ALA A 51 2.17 -4.18 4.36
N CYS A 52 1.43 -5.28 4.33
CA CYS A 52 1.62 -6.44 5.21
C CYS A 52 1.42 -7.71 4.38
N ASP A 53 2.41 -8.60 4.37
CA ASP A 53 2.35 -9.92 3.71
C ASP A 53 1.85 -9.89 2.25
N GLY A 54 2.25 -8.87 1.48
CA GLY A 54 1.85 -8.72 0.07
C GLY A 54 0.48 -8.08 -0.15
N PHE A 55 -0.21 -7.69 0.92
CA PHE A 55 -1.47 -6.97 0.88
C PHE A 55 -1.28 -5.50 1.27
N VAL A 56 -2.15 -4.62 0.74
CA VAL A 56 -2.19 -3.21 1.15
C VAL A 56 -3.37 -3.02 2.07
N MET A 57 -3.06 -2.81 3.35
CA MET A 57 -4.02 -2.48 4.39
C MET A 57 -4.27 -0.98 4.31
N TYR A 58 -5.52 -0.53 4.28
CA TYR A 58 -5.81 0.90 4.31
C TYR A 58 -7.07 1.26 5.10
N THR A 59 -7.15 2.52 5.50
CA THR A 59 -8.33 3.12 6.14
C THR A 59 -8.44 4.60 5.77
N PHE A 60 -9.63 5.19 5.96
CA PHE A 60 -9.87 6.63 5.82
C PHE A 60 -10.19 7.32 7.16
N ASP A 61 -10.27 6.54 8.24
CA ASP A 61 -10.81 6.99 9.53
C ASP A 61 -9.71 7.26 10.57
N CYS A 62 -8.44 7.32 10.13
CA CYS A 62 -7.29 7.63 10.98
C CYS A 62 -6.77 9.04 10.75
N TYR A 63 -6.03 9.52 11.74
CA TYR A 63 -5.26 10.75 11.72
C TYR A 63 -3.79 10.42 11.97
N ASP A 64 -2.87 11.30 11.55
CA ASP A 64 -1.43 11.08 11.72
C ASP A 64 -1.03 10.93 13.20
N SER A 65 -1.78 11.57 14.11
CA SER A 65 -1.59 11.45 15.56
C SER A 65 -1.88 10.06 16.13
N ASP A 66 -2.55 9.18 15.37
CA ASP A 66 -2.89 7.83 15.81
C ASP A 66 -1.73 6.85 15.66
N PHE A 67 -0.67 7.25 14.95
CA PHE A 67 0.48 6.40 14.66
C PHE A 67 1.72 6.92 15.39
N THR A 68 2.44 6.01 16.04
CA THR A 68 3.77 6.32 16.60
C THR A 68 4.83 6.32 15.50
N GLN A 69 4.56 5.64 14.40
CA GLN A 69 5.47 5.50 13.28
C GLN A 69 5.44 6.74 12.39
N PRO A 70 6.53 7.03 11.67
CA PRO A 70 6.54 8.14 10.73
C PRO A 70 5.47 7.94 9.65
N THR A 71 4.68 8.98 9.44
CA THR A 71 3.65 9.05 8.41
C THR A 71 4.17 9.87 7.23
N ILE A 72 4.24 9.29 6.03
CA ILE A 72 4.79 9.92 4.82
C ILE A 72 3.67 10.16 3.81
N GLU A 73 3.62 11.37 3.23
CA GLU A 73 2.65 11.69 2.17
C GLU A 73 3.07 11.03 0.85
N PHE A 74 2.17 10.22 0.31
CA PHE A 74 2.30 9.63 -1.01
C PHE A 74 1.77 10.62 -2.04
N SER A 75 2.70 11.33 -2.67
CA SER A 75 2.41 12.21 -3.81
C SER A 75 2.59 11.40 -5.09
N ASN A 76 1.48 11.09 -5.78
CA ASN A 76 1.53 10.52 -7.14
C ASN A 76 1.96 11.62 -8.12
N TYR A 77 3.25 11.98 -8.12
CA TYR A 77 3.90 12.66 -9.22
C TYR A 77 5.03 11.74 -9.74
N GLN A 78 4.63 10.77 -10.55
CA GLN A 78 5.52 10.04 -11.45
C GLN A 78 4.79 9.85 -12.78
#